data_AF-A0A4J1TPG4-F1
#
_entry.id   AF-A0A4J1TPG4-F1
#
_cell.length_a   1.000
_cell.length_b   1.000
_cell.length_c   1.000
_cell.angle_alpha   90.00
_cell.angle_beta   90.00
_cell.angle_gamma   90.00
#
_symmetry.space_group_name_H-M   'P 1'
#
loop_
_entity.id
_entity.type
_entity.pdbx_description
1 polymer ?
#
loop_
_entity_poly.entity_id
_entity_poly.type
_entity_poly.pdbx_seq_one_letter_code
_entity_poly.pdbx_strand_id
1 'polypeptide(L)'
;MGRKPRTRLKRTPIEGGKRERRKTEIVQELMTEFSLDLLLKAIKLARWTYYYHLKQLDKTDKDQELKAEIQSIFIEHKGNYGYRRIYLELRNRGYLVNHKRVQGLMKVLNLQAKMRQKRK
;
A
#
# COMPACT_ATOMS: atom_id res chain seq x y z
N MET A 1 -24.30 -43.65 0.91
CA MET A 1 -24.17 -42.37 1.66
C MET A 1 -22.81 -41.75 1.36
N GLY A 2 -22.74 -40.78 0.43
CA GLY A 2 -21.48 -40.17 -0.01
C GLY A 2 -20.99 -39.11 0.97
N ARG A 3 -19.74 -39.23 1.44
CA ARG A 3 -19.07 -38.21 2.25
C ARG A 3 -18.76 -37.00 1.37
N LYS A 4 -19.36 -35.83 1.63
CA LYS A 4 -19.01 -34.58 0.94
C LYS A 4 -17.51 -34.27 1.15
N PRO A 5 -16.75 -33.94 0.11
CA PRO A 5 -15.35 -33.57 0.26
C PRO A 5 -15.24 -32.21 0.97
N ARG A 6 -14.42 -32.19 2.02
CA ARG A 6 -14.08 -30.99 2.80
C ARG A 6 -13.29 -30.05 1.89
N THR A 7 -13.88 -28.93 1.50
CA THR A 7 -13.22 -27.91 0.67
C THR A 7 -11.94 -27.43 1.36
N ARG A 8 -10.80 -27.67 0.69
CA ARG A 8 -9.47 -27.28 1.14
C ARG A 8 -9.36 -25.77 0.95
N LEU A 9 -9.75 -24.98 1.96
CA LEU A 9 -9.46 -23.55 2.00
C LEU A 9 -7.94 -23.40 1.85
N LYS A 10 -7.50 -22.82 0.73
CA LYS A 10 -6.08 -22.59 0.44
C LYS A 10 -5.53 -21.64 1.50
N ARG A 11 -4.79 -22.19 2.47
CA ARG A 11 -4.02 -21.40 3.44
C ARG A 11 -2.80 -20.85 2.68
N THR A 12 -2.88 -19.58 2.27
CA THR A 12 -1.71 -18.87 1.76
C THR A 12 -0.73 -18.65 2.92
N PRO A 13 0.56 -19.01 2.78
CA PRO A 13 1.56 -18.68 3.79
C PRO A 13 1.87 -17.18 3.66
N ILE A 14 1.64 -16.41 4.72
CA ILE A 14 1.93 -14.96 4.70
C ILE A 14 2.81 -14.62 5.90
N GLU A 15 3.97 -14.05 5.59
CA GLU A 15 5.09 -13.66 6.46
C GLU A 15 4.67 -12.73 7.61
N GLY A 16 5.36 -12.89 8.74
CA GLY A 16 5.15 -12.15 9.99
C GLY A 16 5.32 -10.64 9.80
N GLY A 17 4.37 -9.86 10.30
CA GLY A 17 4.24 -8.41 10.11
C GLY A 17 2.98 -8.01 9.31
N LYS A 18 2.59 -8.79 8.30
CA LYS A 18 1.35 -8.55 7.51
C LYS A 18 0.08 -9.07 8.19
N ARG A 19 0.19 -10.05 9.09
CA ARG A 19 -0.98 -10.65 9.77
C ARG A 19 -1.67 -9.69 10.74
N GLU A 20 -0.90 -8.91 11.49
CA GLU A 20 -1.45 -8.06 12.55
C GLU A 20 -2.13 -6.82 11.96
N ARG A 21 -1.58 -6.24 10.87
CA ARG A 21 -2.26 -5.17 10.11
C ARG A 21 -3.59 -5.60 9.50
N ARG A 22 -3.64 -6.78 8.89
CA ARG A 22 -4.91 -7.34 8.38
C ARG A 22 -5.92 -7.61 9.48
N LYS A 23 -5.46 -8.09 10.65
CA LYS A 23 -6.34 -8.25 11.81
C LYS A 23 -6.93 -6.91 12.25
N THR A 24 -6.16 -5.83 12.23
CA THR A 24 -6.66 -4.50 12.60
C THR A 24 -7.62 -3.92 11.57
N GLU A 25 -7.41 -4.16 10.28
CA GLU A 25 -8.35 -3.79 9.20
C GLU A 25 -9.70 -4.51 9.38
N ILE A 26 -9.68 -5.83 9.64
CA ILE A 26 -10.90 -6.62 9.90
C ILE A 26 -11.62 -6.12 11.17
N VAL A 27 -10.88 -5.74 12.22
CA VAL A 27 -11.49 -5.17 13.44
C VAL A 27 -12.15 -3.82 13.14
N GLN A 28 -11.56 -2.97 12.29
CA GLN A 28 -12.16 -1.70 11.89
C GLN A 28 -13.45 -1.90 11.09
N GLU A 29 -13.48 -2.84 10.14
CA GLU A 29 -14.69 -3.16 9.37
C GLU A 29 -15.84 -3.69 10.25
N LEU A 30 -15.52 -4.48 11.28
CA LEU A 30 -16.52 -5.09 12.18
C LEU A 30 -16.90 -4.20 13.38
N MET A 31 -16.22 -3.05 13.56
CA MET A 31 -16.47 -2.14 14.69
C MET A 31 -17.81 -1.41 14.60
N THR A 32 -18.46 -1.44 13.43
CA THR A 32 -19.79 -0.88 13.19
C THR A 32 -20.90 -1.68 13.87
N GLU A 33 -20.70 -2.98 14.10
CA GLU A 33 -21.73 -3.90 14.60
C GLU A 33 -21.38 -4.54 15.95
N PHE A 34 -20.10 -4.55 16.35
CA PHE A 34 -19.64 -5.25 17.57
C PHE A 34 -18.68 -4.42 18.42
N SER A 35 -18.76 -4.62 19.74
CA SER A 35 -17.86 -3.98 20.71
C SER A 35 -16.41 -4.41 20.52
N LEU A 36 -15.48 -3.44 20.55
CA LEU A 36 -14.04 -3.63 20.34
C LEU A 36 -13.44 -4.75 21.22
N ASP A 37 -13.81 -4.82 22.49
CA ASP A 37 -13.30 -5.83 23.42
C ASP A 37 -13.69 -7.26 23.02
N LEU A 38 -14.86 -7.45 22.40
CA LEU A 38 -15.32 -8.75 21.90
C LEU A 38 -14.52 -9.17 20.66
N LEU A 39 -14.26 -8.22 19.76
CA LEU A 39 -13.48 -8.42 18.53
C LEU A 39 -12.01 -8.74 18.83
N LEU A 40 -11.39 -8.00 19.76
CA LEU A 40 -10.01 -8.25 20.18
C LEU A 40 -9.85 -9.63 20.83
N LYS A 41 -10.82 -10.05 21.63
CA LYS A 41 -10.85 -11.38 22.26
C LYS A 41 -11.01 -12.51 21.23
N ALA A 42 -11.88 -12.32 20.24
CA ALA A 42 -12.10 -13.31 19.17
C ALA A 42 -10.85 -13.51 18.29
N ILE A 43 -10.15 -12.43 17.96
CA ILE A 43 -8.99 -12.43 17.07
C ILE A 43 -7.66 -12.69 17.81
N LYS A 44 -7.73 -12.77 19.15
CA LYS A 44 -6.59 -12.90 20.07
C LYS A 44 -5.52 -11.83 19.78
N LEU A 45 -5.95 -10.57 19.72
CA LEU A 45 -5.08 -9.42 19.51
C LEU A 45 -5.01 -8.60 20.81
N ALA A 46 -3.81 -8.24 21.25
CA ALA A 46 -3.64 -7.39 22.42
C ALA A 46 -4.12 -5.96 22.14
N ARG A 47 -4.75 -5.34 23.14
CA ARG A 47 -5.29 -3.97 23.03
C ARG A 47 -4.20 -2.95 22.68
N TRP A 48 -3.00 -3.09 23.26
CA TRP A 48 -1.83 -2.27 22.94
C TRP A 48 -1.39 -2.39 21.47
N THR A 49 -1.43 -3.60 20.90
CA THR A 49 -1.10 -3.85 19.50
C THR A 49 -2.11 -3.17 18.57
N TYR A 50 -3.40 -3.19 18.91
CA TYR A 50 -4.44 -2.49 18.15
C TYR A 50 -4.19 -0.98 18.09
N TYR A 51 -3.99 -0.32 19.23
CA TYR A 51 -3.71 1.12 19.26
C TYR A 51 -2.37 1.49 18.62
N TYR A 52 -1.36 0.60 18.69
CA TYR A 52 -0.09 0.79 17.98
C TYR A 52 -0.30 0.84 16.46
N HIS A 53 -1.07 -0.08 15.91
CA HIS A 53 -1.41 -0.10 14.48
C HIS A 53 -2.32 1.07 14.09
N LEU A 54 -3.29 1.43 14.93
CA LEU A 54 -4.16 2.58 14.71
C LEU A 54 -3.35 3.89 14.61
N LYS A 55 -2.37 4.08 15.50
CA LYS A 55 -1.44 5.21 15.45
C LYS A 55 -0.54 5.20 14.21
N GLN A 56 -0.32 4.05 13.59
CA GLN A 56 0.43 3.96 12.33
C GLN A 56 -0.43 4.28 11.11
N LEU A 57 -1.74 4.01 11.17
CA LEU A 57 -2.70 4.39 10.14
C LEU A 57 -2.95 5.91 10.14
N ASP A 58 -2.96 6.52 11.31
CA ASP A 58 -3.16 7.97 11.50
C ASP A 58 -1.92 8.81 11.15
N LYS A 59 -0.78 8.17 10.83
CA LYS A 59 0.36 8.90 10.27
C LYS A 59 0.01 9.30 8.84
N THR A 60 -0.41 10.55 8.68
CA THR A 60 -0.55 11.20 7.38
C THR A 60 0.71 10.93 6.56
N ASP A 61 0.51 10.43 5.35
CA ASP A 61 1.60 10.10 4.46
C ASP A 61 2.33 11.39 4.07
N LYS A 62 3.49 11.63 4.68
CA LYS A 62 4.31 12.82 4.41
C LYS A 62 4.73 12.92 2.95
N ASP A 63 4.69 11.80 2.22
CA ASP A 63 4.98 11.75 0.80
C ASP A 63 3.74 11.94 -0.07
N GLN A 64 2.55 12.19 0.49
CA GLN A 64 1.29 12.29 -0.28
C GLN A 64 1.35 13.38 -1.34
N GLU A 65 1.82 14.58 -1.00
CA GLU A 65 1.98 15.68 -1.97
C GLU A 65 2.96 15.31 -3.07
N LEU A 66 4.12 14.75 -2.71
CA LEU A 66 5.14 14.36 -3.66
C LEU A 66 4.67 13.22 -4.57
N LYS A 67 3.88 12.28 -4.03
CA LYS A 67 3.25 11.19 -4.79
C LYS A 67 2.23 11.72 -5.79
N ALA A 68 1.41 12.69 -5.38
CA ALA A 68 0.45 13.34 -6.25
C ALA A 68 1.15 14.07 -7.41
N GLU A 69 2.23 14.80 -7.12
CA GLU A 69 3.01 15.51 -8.14
C GLU A 69 3.68 14.54 -9.13
N ILE A 70 4.28 13.46 -8.62
CA ILE A 70 4.85 12.39 -9.46
C ILE A 70 3.79 11.79 -10.39
N GLN A 71 2.56 11.57 -9.90
CA GLN A 71 1.46 11.07 -10.72
C GLN A 71 1.03 12.09 -11.78
N SER A 72 0.93 13.37 -11.41
CA SER A 72 0.61 14.46 -12.34
C SER A 72 1.58 14.51 -13.52
N ILE A 73 2.89 14.57 -13.24
CA ILE A 73 3.95 14.56 -14.26
C ILE A 73 3.87 13.29 -15.11
N PHE A 74 3.65 12.13 -14.48
CA PHE A 74 3.56 10.87 -15.22
C PHE A 74 2.39 10.86 -16.21
N ILE A 75 1.22 11.37 -15.81
CA ILE A 75 0.01 11.45 -16.65
C ILE A 75 0.19 12.49 -17.76
N GLU A 76 0.73 13.66 -17.44
CA GLU A 76 1.02 14.74 -18.39
C GLU A 76 1.88 14.24 -19.56
N HIS A 77 2.90 13.43 -19.25
CA HIS A 77 3.77 12.82 -20.26
C HIS A 77 3.30 11.45 -20.76
N LYS A 78 2.00 11.11 -20.59
CA LYS A 78 1.33 9.90 -21.10
C LYS A 78 1.96 8.58 -20.65
N GLY A 79 2.64 8.59 -19.51
CA GLY A 79 3.37 7.46 -18.95
C GLY A 79 4.67 7.12 -19.68
N ASN A 80 5.21 8.03 -20.49
CA ASN A 80 6.49 7.82 -21.18
C ASN A 80 7.70 8.14 -20.30
N TYR A 81 7.48 8.87 -19.21
CA TYR A 81 8.57 9.33 -18.35
C TYR A 81 8.84 8.29 -17.26
N GLY A 82 10.09 7.81 -17.22
CA GLY A 82 10.60 7.04 -16.10
C GLY A 82 11.12 7.95 -14.98
N TYR A 83 11.53 7.34 -13.87
CA TYR A 83 11.94 8.06 -12.66
C TYR A 83 13.03 9.11 -12.90
N ARG A 84 13.95 8.88 -13.85
CA ARG A 84 15.02 9.82 -14.18
C ARG A 84 14.49 11.10 -14.83
N ARG A 85 13.47 10.98 -15.70
CA ARG A 85 12.82 12.14 -16.33
C ARG A 85 11.89 12.84 -15.36
N ILE A 86 11.13 12.10 -14.56
CA ILE A 86 10.28 12.67 -13.51
C ILE A 86 11.10 13.42 -12.47
N TYR A 87 12.25 12.89 -12.06
CA TYR A 87 13.17 13.60 -11.16
C TYR A 87 13.64 14.94 -11.73
N LEU A 88 13.95 15.01 -13.03
CA LEU A 88 14.34 16.27 -13.67
C LEU A 88 13.18 17.26 -13.70
N GLU A 89 11.97 16.82 -14.03
CA GLU A 89 10.77 17.68 -14.00
C GLU A 89 10.46 18.19 -12.61
N LEU A 90 10.55 17.34 -11.58
CA LEU A 90 10.41 17.76 -10.19
C LEU A 90 11.44 18.83 -9.83
N ARG A 91 12.68 18.69 -10.29
CA ARG A 91 13.72 19.71 -10.06
C ARG A 91 13.42 21.01 -10.82
N ASN A 92 12.89 20.93 -12.03
CA ASN A 92 12.45 22.09 -12.81
C ASN A 92 11.29 22.83 -12.13
N ARG A 93 10.41 22.10 -11.44
CA ARG A 93 9.31 22.65 -10.64
C ARG A 93 9.72 23.14 -9.24
N GLY A 94 11.03 23.08 -8.91
CA GLY A 94 11.57 23.59 -7.65
C GLY A 94 11.64 22.58 -6.50
N TYR A 95 11.36 21.30 -6.73
CA TYR A 95 11.45 20.27 -5.68
C TYR A 95 12.90 19.84 -5.42
N LEU A 96 13.33 19.95 -4.15
CA LEU A 96 14.61 19.44 -3.63
C LEU A 96 14.45 18.00 -3.13
N VAL A 97 14.28 17.05 -4.05
CA VAL A 97 14.11 15.63 -3.74
C VAL A 97 15.22 14.78 -4.33
N ASN A 98 15.63 13.72 -3.64
CA ASN A 98 16.65 12.80 -4.18
C ASN A 98 16.03 11.86 -5.23
N HIS A 99 16.72 11.61 -6.34
CA HIS A 99 16.30 10.68 -7.40
C HIS A 99 15.99 9.25 -6.89
N LYS A 100 16.70 8.77 -5.85
CA LYS A 100 16.40 7.47 -5.21
C LYS A 100 15.04 7.47 -4.51
N ARG A 101 14.66 8.60 -3.89
CA ARG A 101 13.35 8.76 -3.24
C ARG A 101 12.24 8.74 -4.29
N VAL A 102 12.40 9.49 -5.38
CA VAL A 102 11.46 9.47 -6.52
C VAL A 102 11.30 8.05 -7.08
N GLN A 103 12.39 7.32 -7.26
CA GLN A 103 12.35 5.93 -7.74
C GLN A 103 11.58 5.01 -6.76
N GLY A 104 11.82 5.16 -5.45
CA GLY A 104 11.09 4.40 -4.42
C GLY A 104 9.59 4.70 -4.43
N LEU A 105 9.22 5.98 -4.52
CA LEU A 105 7.82 6.41 -4.58
C LEU A 105 7.12 5.91 -5.84
N MET A 106 7.76 5.97 -7.00
CA MET A 106 7.21 5.39 -8.23
C MET A 106 6.98 3.88 -8.11
N LYS A 107 7.85 3.14 -7.42
CA LYS A 107 7.64 1.70 -7.15
C LYS A 107 6.44 1.46 -6.25
N VAL A 108 6.28 2.25 -5.18
CA VAL A 108 5.11 2.17 -4.28
C VAL A 108 3.82 2.46 -5.02
N LEU A 109 3.85 3.43 -5.95
CA LEU A 109 2.71 3.80 -6.79
C LEU A 109 2.52 2.88 -8.01
N ASN A 110 3.39 1.87 -8.19
CA ASN A 110 3.41 0.97 -9.34
C ASN A 110 3.44 1.68 -10.71
N LEU A 111 4.11 2.83 -10.77
CA LEU A 111 4.27 3.62 -11.99
C LEU A 111 5.49 3.13 -12.78
N GLN A 112 5.25 2.63 -13.99
CA GLN A 112 6.30 2.18 -14.89
C GLN A 112 6.19 2.89 -16.24
N ALA A 113 7.33 3.39 -16.73
CA ALA A 113 7.39 4.01 -18.03
C ALA A 113 7.09 3.00 -19.14
N LYS A 114 6.33 3.42 -20.15
CA LYS A 114 6.08 2.61 -21.34
C LYS A 114 7.39 2.31 -22.05
N MET A 115 7.74 1.02 -22.15
CA MET A 115 8.88 0.58 -22.96
C MET A 115 8.49 0.62 -24.44
N ARG A 116 9.37 1.19 -25.27
CA ARG A 116 9.21 1.15 -26.72
C ARG A 116 9.33 -0.30 -27.20
N GLN A 117 8.25 -0.86 -27.73
CA GLN A 117 8.31 -2.15 -28.42
C GLN A 117 9.11 -1.98 -29.72
N LYS A 118 10.10 -2.86 -29.94
CA LYS A 118 10.76 -2.95 -31.25
C LYS A 118 9.73 -3.40 -32.28
N ARG A 119 9.59 -2.64 -33.37
CA ARG A 119 8.81 -3.08 -34.53
C ARG A 119 9.58 -4.23 -35.20
N LYS A 120 8.85 -5.30 -35.55
CA LYS A 120 9.38 -6.44 -36.34
C LYS A 120 9.66 -5.99 -37.76
#